data_AF-A0A521IF51-F1
#
_entry.id   AF-A0A521IF51-F1
#
_cell.length_a   1.000
_cell.length_b   1.000
_cell.length_c   1.000
_cell.angle_alpha   90.00
_cell.angle_beta   90.00
_cell.angle_gamma   90.00
#
_symmetry.space_group_name_H-M   'P 1'
#
loop_
_entity.id
_entity.type
_entity.pdbx_description
1 polymer ?
#
loop_
_entity_poly.entity_id
_entity_poly.type
_entity_poly.pdbx_seq_one_letter_code
_entity_poly.pdbx_strand_id
1 'polypeptide(L)'
;MFTLSALTTYVNLIALAGSLWLGLYLTTRGRKLWTAWLAAFGLWILSAYFFQAAMALNLPASPFDWMRALIVFIVPLWIHLTYWLLPPGLRANWMRWGVIPLGYALAVVIAALGIFTDLLFGAQTHEPLYTNARSSGPAYYLILPLLVLGFGISLWNLWRARRAAPNQQLKAQFNVLMAATMIEALAGALVVIGTAYNVPIPFILPDFMYFAGVFLFGYTVARYNAMLEGRPIDRDFLYSLLVVGSLTLFYCLIVWLLYWTNHVSFLSLALTVVGTVLANSMFDRVRLTLDRVFYRRQFQVLRSNLRGLAREAGAGQTLDERLNTILATLSRVLRVRRAFIAIREGEQFRVHTAHNAQLLAQTFSYQTLAASETIGLVLPARKNLQDMKLLVPLCVYTDQIGALVLGERENGMEYGETDLELLEDLGDQIARIIHDTYAQDENAERLNDLVADFRARERALQLQVDQMLAERPLPASMQALEWDEERLIPLVEDALRKLHDVAYLGEHDLARLRIVQSRLAQKRDGAPLTFLDRGKALGETLTEALDELKPDTPLPKDTVLNVKGSRDEFLHNLDRTVAETLRRRKPDITTCAWRHR
;
A
#
# COMPACT_ATOMS: atom_id res chain seq x y z
N MET A 1 -28.19 20.34 47.68
CA MET A 1 -28.17 21.10 46.40
C MET A 1 -26.81 20.89 45.76
N PHE A 2 -26.73 20.53 44.48
CA PHE A 2 -25.46 20.47 43.77
C PHE A 2 -24.99 21.89 43.46
N THR A 3 -23.80 22.28 43.93
CA THR A 3 -23.19 23.56 43.56
C THR A 3 -22.72 23.51 42.10
N LEU A 4 -22.64 24.66 41.44
CA LEU A 4 -22.14 24.75 40.06
C LEU A 4 -20.73 24.15 39.93
N SER A 5 -19.87 24.36 40.94
CA SER A 5 -18.52 23.76 41.00
C SER A 5 -18.54 22.24 41.05
N ALA A 6 -19.40 21.65 41.89
CA ALA A 6 -19.55 20.21 41.96
C ALA A 6 -20.02 19.64 40.62
N LEU A 7 -21.03 20.26 40.00
CA LEU A 7 -21.56 19.83 38.71
C LEU A 7 -20.50 19.90 37.60
N THR A 8 -19.76 21.00 37.52
CA THR A 8 -18.67 21.18 36.53
C THR A 8 -17.57 20.15 36.75
N THR A 9 -17.20 19.87 38.00
CA THR A 9 -16.22 18.83 38.36
C THR A 9 -16.69 17.44 37.90
N TYR A 10 -17.95 17.07 38.11
CA TYR A 10 -18.47 15.77 37.67
C TYR A 10 -18.49 15.63 36.15
N VAL A 11 -18.91 16.67 35.42
CA VAL A 11 -18.87 16.69 33.95
C VAL A 11 -17.44 16.46 33.46
N ASN A 12 -16.46 17.15 34.04
CA ASN A 12 -15.06 17.01 33.67
C ASN A 12 -14.49 15.62 34.00
N LEU A 13 -14.84 15.02 35.14
CA LEU A 13 -14.39 13.64 35.46
C LEU A 13 -15.00 12.59 34.53
N ILE A 14 -16.27 12.72 34.15
CA ILE A 14 -16.92 11.82 33.19
C ILE A 14 -16.31 11.99 31.80
N ALA A 15 -16.09 13.23 31.37
CA ALA A 15 -15.49 13.53 30.08
C ALA A 15 -14.03 13.08 29.99
N LEU A 16 -13.27 13.22 31.07
CA LEU A 16 -11.93 12.66 31.26
C LEU A 16 -11.94 11.13 31.04
N ALA A 17 -12.82 10.41 31.73
CA ALA A 17 -12.90 8.95 31.62
C ALA A 17 -13.30 8.51 30.21
N GLY A 18 -14.32 9.14 29.63
CA GLY A 18 -14.84 8.81 28.30
C GLY A 18 -13.83 9.07 27.18
N SER A 19 -13.17 10.23 27.19
CA SER A 19 -12.13 10.58 26.21
C SER A 19 -10.90 9.68 26.33
N LEU A 20 -10.44 9.40 27.55
CA LEU A 20 -9.30 8.51 27.80
C LEU A 20 -9.58 7.09 27.31
N TRP A 21 -10.74 6.54 27.71
CA TRP A 21 -11.17 5.20 27.30
C TRP A 21 -11.30 5.10 25.78
N LEU A 22 -11.99 6.05 25.14
CA LEU A 22 -12.20 6.03 23.69
C LEU A 22 -10.86 6.14 22.94
N GLY A 23 -9.93 6.97 23.42
CA GLY A 23 -8.59 7.07 22.85
C GLY A 23 -7.82 5.75 22.96
N LEU A 24 -7.84 5.11 24.12
CA LEU A 24 -7.20 3.80 24.31
C LEU A 24 -7.84 2.73 23.41
N TYR A 25 -9.17 2.68 23.38
CA TYR A 25 -9.96 1.78 22.54
C TYR A 25 -9.58 1.87 21.05
N LEU A 26 -9.44 3.10 20.53
CA LEU A 26 -9.02 3.30 19.14
C LEU A 26 -7.61 2.79 18.87
N THR A 27 -6.67 2.96 19.79
CA THR A 27 -5.30 2.45 19.59
C THR A 27 -5.17 0.94 19.72
N THR A 28 -6.01 0.30 20.54
CA THR A 28 -5.98 -1.15 20.72
C THR A 28 -6.59 -1.86 19.52
N ARG A 29 -7.71 -1.36 18.99
CA ARG A 29 -8.41 -1.96 17.84
C ARG A 29 -7.88 -1.48 16.49
N GLY A 30 -7.51 -0.20 16.35
CA GLY A 30 -7.04 0.41 15.10
C GLY A 30 -5.52 0.35 14.86
N ARG A 31 -4.85 -0.72 15.30
CA ARG A 31 -3.38 -0.73 15.49
C ARG A 31 -2.55 -0.36 14.26
N LYS A 32 -3.03 -0.67 13.04
CA LYS A 32 -2.32 -0.40 11.78
C LYS A 32 -2.71 0.94 11.13
N LEU A 33 -3.78 1.57 11.60
CA LEU A 33 -4.35 2.75 10.97
C LEU A 33 -3.83 4.02 11.62
N TRP A 34 -3.11 4.81 10.83
CA TRP A 34 -2.58 6.11 11.28
C TRP A 34 -3.70 7.07 11.73
N THR A 35 -4.87 6.97 11.11
CA THR A 35 -6.05 7.76 11.47
C THR A 35 -6.56 7.47 12.88
N ALA A 36 -6.59 6.20 13.29
CA ALA A 36 -6.99 5.80 14.64
C ALA A 36 -6.04 6.38 15.70
N TRP A 37 -4.73 6.38 15.42
CA TRP A 37 -3.73 6.99 16.30
C TRP A 37 -3.88 8.52 16.39
N LEU A 38 -4.07 9.22 15.27
CA LEU A 38 -4.29 10.67 15.27
C LEU A 38 -5.54 11.05 16.08
N ALA A 39 -6.64 10.30 15.91
CA ALA A 39 -7.85 10.50 16.69
C ALA A 39 -7.61 10.24 18.19
N ALA A 40 -6.91 9.15 18.53
CA ALA A 40 -6.57 8.85 19.91
C ALA A 40 -5.71 9.94 20.57
N PHE A 41 -4.72 10.49 19.87
CA PHE A 41 -3.94 11.62 20.37
C PHE A 41 -4.81 12.85 20.67
N GLY A 42 -5.77 13.18 19.79
CA GLY A 42 -6.74 14.24 20.05
C GLY A 42 -7.58 13.99 21.30
N LEU A 43 -8.07 12.76 21.47
CA LEU A 43 -8.84 12.35 22.65
C LEU A 43 -8.02 12.37 23.94
N TRP A 44 -6.74 12.00 23.91
CA TRP A 44 -5.87 12.10 25.09
C TRP A 44 -5.54 13.54 25.47
N ILE A 45 -5.45 14.45 24.50
CA ILE A 45 -5.31 15.89 24.78
C ILE A 45 -6.59 16.44 25.42
N LEU A 46 -7.78 16.05 24.92
CA LEU A 46 -9.05 16.40 25.57
C LEU A 46 -9.14 15.83 26.99
N SER A 47 -8.71 14.59 27.18
CA SER A 47 -8.61 13.95 28.48
C SER A 47 -7.70 14.76 29.44
N ALA A 48 -6.51 15.17 28.97
CA ALA A 48 -5.61 16.02 29.72
C ALA A 48 -6.23 17.40 30.08
N TYR A 49 -6.99 17.99 29.16
CA TYR A 49 -7.75 19.22 29.41
C TYR A 49 -8.81 19.02 30.50
N PHE A 50 -9.64 17.98 30.41
CA PHE A 50 -10.67 17.70 31.42
C PHE A 50 -10.08 17.39 32.80
N PHE A 51 -8.95 16.68 32.84
CA PHE A 51 -8.20 16.47 34.07
C PHE A 51 -7.73 17.80 34.67
N GLN A 52 -7.11 18.68 33.88
CA GLN A 52 -6.67 19.99 34.35
C GLN A 52 -7.84 20.86 34.83
N ALA A 53 -8.96 20.87 34.09
CA ALA A 53 -10.15 21.64 34.46
C ALA A 53 -10.74 21.17 35.80
N ALA A 54 -10.86 19.86 36.01
CA ALA A 54 -11.29 19.29 37.28
C ALA A 54 -10.32 19.63 38.43
N MET A 55 -9.01 19.58 38.17
CA MET A 55 -7.98 19.92 39.15
C MET A 55 -7.99 21.41 39.51
N ALA A 56 -8.13 22.32 38.54
CA ALA A 56 -8.14 23.76 38.79
C ALA A 56 -9.30 24.22 39.69
N LEU A 57 -10.46 23.53 39.62
CA LEU A 57 -11.62 23.82 40.47
C LEU A 57 -11.43 23.38 41.92
N ASN A 58 -10.71 22.30 42.17
CA ASN A 58 -10.59 21.69 43.50
C ASN A 58 -9.21 21.94 44.14
N LEU A 59 -8.20 22.25 43.34
CA LEU A 59 -6.80 22.47 43.73
C LEU A 59 -6.23 23.65 42.91
N PRO A 60 -6.54 24.92 43.29
CA PRO A 60 -6.16 26.10 42.52
C PRO A 60 -4.65 26.27 42.30
N ALA A 61 -3.82 25.74 43.20
CA ALA A 61 -2.35 25.76 43.10
C ALA A 61 -1.77 24.48 42.48
N SER A 62 -2.52 23.84 41.57
CA SER A 62 -2.11 22.59 40.93
C SER A 62 -0.90 22.79 39.99
N PRO A 63 0.10 21.90 40.01
CA PRO A 63 1.24 21.96 39.09
C PRO A 63 0.89 21.59 37.63
N PHE A 64 -0.37 21.24 37.35
CA PHE A 64 -0.81 20.71 36.06
C PHE A 64 -1.33 21.78 35.08
N ASP A 65 -1.12 23.06 35.35
CA ASP A 65 -1.62 24.15 34.50
C ASP A 65 -1.11 24.11 33.06
N TRP A 66 0.10 23.58 32.85
CA TRP A 66 0.67 23.38 31.51
C TRP A 66 -0.18 22.46 30.63
N MET A 67 -0.97 21.54 31.21
CA MET A 67 -1.82 20.61 30.45
C MET A 67 -2.91 21.35 29.68
N ARG A 68 -3.38 22.51 30.18
CA ARG A 68 -4.35 23.35 29.48
C ARG A 68 -3.81 23.86 28.15
N ALA A 69 -2.51 24.19 28.10
CA ALA A 69 -1.87 24.68 26.88
C ALA A 69 -1.83 23.62 25.77
N LEU A 70 -1.93 22.32 26.11
CA LEU A 70 -1.96 21.25 25.11
C LEU A 70 -3.20 21.27 24.22
N ILE A 71 -4.30 21.90 24.65
CA ILE A 71 -5.57 21.89 23.89
C ILE A 71 -5.41 22.49 22.48
N VAL A 72 -4.43 23.37 22.29
CA VAL A 72 -4.15 23.99 20.97
C VAL A 72 -3.70 22.99 19.92
N PHE A 73 -3.19 21.81 20.32
CA PHE A 73 -2.82 20.73 19.41
C PHE A 73 -4.03 19.99 18.80
N ILE A 74 -5.23 20.12 19.39
CA ILE A 74 -6.44 19.48 18.84
C ILE A 74 -6.70 19.98 17.42
N VAL A 75 -6.50 21.28 17.17
CA VAL A 75 -6.76 21.90 15.87
C VAL A 75 -5.92 21.26 14.75
N PRO A 76 -4.57 21.25 14.80
CA PRO A 76 -3.78 20.59 13.76
C PRO A 76 -3.95 19.07 13.72
N LEU A 77 -4.21 18.40 14.86
CA LEU A 77 -4.55 16.98 14.87
C LEU A 77 -5.83 16.69 14.09
N TRP A 78 -6.86 17.52 14.26
CA TRP A 78 -8.14 17.36 13.59
C TRP A 78 -8.04 17.70 12.09
N ILE A 79 -7.28 18.73 11.71
CA ILE A 79 -6.96 19.00 10.29
C ILE A 79 -6.25 17.79 9.68
N HIS A 80 -5.26 17.22 10.37
CA HIS A 80 -4.51 16.05 9.89
C HIS A 80 -5.42 14.81 9.77
N LEU A 81 -6.29 14.57 10.75
CA LEU A 81 -7.26 13.48 10.71
C LEU A 81 -8.24 13.62 9.53
N THR A 82 -8.85 14.80 9.38
CA THR A 82 -9.81 15.07 8.29
C THR A 82 -9.15 15.05 6.91
N TYR A 83 -7.87 15.40 6.80
CA TYR A 83 -7.09 15.23 5.57
C TYR A 83 -6.96 13.74 5.18
N TRP A 84 -6.68 12.85 6.14
CA TRP A 84 -6.58 11.42 5.86
C TRP A 84 -7.94 10.77 5.53
N LEU A 85 -9.04 11.35 6.05
CA LEU A 85 -10.39 10.93 5.69
C LEU A 85 -10.80 11.30 4.25
N LEU A 86 -10.06 12.19 3.57
CA LEU A 86 -10.32 12.49 2.16
C LEU A 86 -9.94 11.28 1.27
N PRO A 87 -10.71 11.01 0.19
CA PRO A 87 -10.30 10.09 -0.86
C PRO A 87 -8.94 10.48 -1.45
N PRO A 88 -8.08 9.52 -1.84
CA PRO A 88 -6.72 9.82 -2.34
C PRO A 88 -6.67 10.88 -3.45
N GLY A 89 -7.63 10.88 -4.38
CA GLY A 89 -7.70 11.86 -5.47
C GLY A 89 -8.06 13.29 -5.04
N LEU A 90 -8.57 13.50 -3.82
CA LEU A 90 -8.90 14.83 -3.29
C LEU A 90 -7.84 15.38 -2.32
N ARG A 91 -6.83 14.58 -1.97
CA ARG A 91 -5.75 14.94 -1.05
C ARG A 91 -4.75 15.85 -1.74
N ALA A 92 -4.83 17.14 -1.48
CA ALA A 92 -3.93 18.12 -2.08
C ALA A 92 -2.55 18.13 -1.39
N ASN A 93 -1.48 18.21 -2.19
CA ASN A 93 -0.09 18.20 -1.68
C ASN A 93 0.23 19.40 -0.78
N TRP A 94 -0.34 20.58 -1.06
CA TRP A 94 -0.12 21.80 -0.25
C TRP A 94 -0.63 21.67 1.19
N MET A 95 -1.67 20.85 1.43
CA MET A 95 -2.13 20.58 2.79
C MET A 95 -1.15 19.68 3.55
N ARG A 96 -0.64 18.63 2.89
CA ARG A 96 0.30 17.66 3.47
C ARG A 96 1.62 18.31 3.86
N TRP A 97 2.17 19.15 2.98
CA TRP A 97 3.52 19.71 3.13
C TRP A 97 3.52 21.15 3.65
N GLY A 98 2.38 21.85 3.60
CA GLY A 98 2.26 23.25 4.06
C GLY A 98 1.41 23.36 5.33
N VAL A 99 0.09 23.24 5.18
CA VAL A 99 -0.88 23.55 6.26
C VAL A 99 -0.68 22.70 7.50
N ILE A 100 -0.55 21.37 7.35
CA ILE A 100 -0.46 20.46 8.50
C ILE A 100 0.81 20.75 9.30
N PRO A 101 2.04 20.75 8.72
CA PRO A 101 3.25 21.09 9.44
C PRO A 101 3.21 22.50 10.06
N LEU A 102 2.71 23.50 9.33
CA LEU A 102 2.57 24.87 9.83
C LEU A 102 1.62 24.94 11.03
N GLY A 103 0.50 24.22 10.99
CA GLY A 103 -0.45 24.13 12.10
C GLY A 103 0.16 23.53 13.36
N TYR A 104 0.97 22.47 13.23
CA TYR A 104 1.71 21.90 14.36
C TYR A 104 2.77 22.87 14.90
N ALA A 105 3.54 23.52 14.02
CA ALA A 105 4.54 24.50 14.44
C ALA A 105 3.90 25.66 15.22
N LEU A 106 2.77 26.18 14.73
CA LEU A 106 2.01 27.24 15.40
C LEU A 106 1.45 26.75 16.75
N ALA A 107 0.92 25.53 16.82
CA ALA A 107 0.45 24.94 18.07
C ALA A 107 1.58 24.78 19.10
N VAL A 108 2.79 24.35 18.68
CA VAL A 108 3.98 24.27 19.55
C VAL A 108 4.35 25.65 20.08
N VAL A 109 4.39 26.68 19.23
CA VAL A 109 4.72 28.05 19.65
C VAL A 109 3.67 28.58 20.65
N ILE A 110 2.38 28.42 20.35
CA ILE A 110 1.30 28.88 21.25
C ILE A 110 1.33 28.10 22.57
N ALA A 111 1.54 26.79 22.54
CA ALA A 111 1.66 25.97 23.75
C ALA A 111 2.86 26.40 24.58
N ALA A 112 4.04 26.61 23.97
CA ALA A 112 5.23 27.08 24.66
C ALA A 112 5.00 28.47 25.29
N LEU A 113 4.35 29.40 24.57
CA LEU A 113 3.97 30.70 25.14
C LEU A 113 3.03 30.54 26.34
N GLY A 114 2.04 29.65 26.27
CA GLY A 114 1.13 29.38 27.39
C GLY A 114 1.75 28.65 28.58
N ILE A 115 2.85 27.92 28.39
CA ILE A 115 3.55 27.18 29.45
C ILE A 115 4.61 28.04 30.14
N PHE A 116 5.37 28.82 29.37
CA PHE A 116 6.56 29.51 29.87
C PHE A 116 6.39 31.01 30.09
N THR A 117 5.26 31.60 29.66
CA THR A 117 5.05 33.05 29.73
C THR A 117 3.62 33.42 30.08
N ASP A 118 3.42 34.62 30.61
CA ASP A 118 2.09 35.20 30.84
C ASP A 118 1.52 35.90 29.59
N LEU A 119 2.18 35.75 28.43
CA LEU A 119 1.74 36.39 27.18
C LEU A 119 0.42 35.83 26.65
N LEU A 120 0.11 34.57 26.96
CA LEU A 120 -1.15 33.93 26.56
C LEU A 120 -2.24 34.12 27.61
N PHE A 121 -1.91 33.85 28.88
CA PHE A 121 -2.84 33.94 30.01
C PHE A 121 -2.18 34.76 31.11
N GLY A 122 -2.83 35.83 31.56
CA GLY A 122 -2.38 36.59 32.72
C GLY A 122 -2.78 35.91 34.03
N ALA A 123 -2.52 36.63 35.13
CA ALA A 123 -2.89 36.18 36.47
C ALA A 123 -4.38 35.84 36.57
N GLN A 124 -4.70 34.87 37.42
CA GLN A 124 -6.08 34.50 37.72
C GLN A 124 -6.72 35.60 38.57
N THR A 125 -7.72 36.29 38.02
CA THR A 125 -8.40 37.44 38.64
C THR A 125 -9.78 37.09 39.19
N HIS A 126 -10.40 36.01 38.69
CA HIS A 126 -11.75 35.60 39.06
C HIS A 126 -11.84 34.10 39.38
N GLU A 127 -13.00 33.68 39.90
CA GLU A 127 -13.26 32.27 40.23
C GLU A 127 -13.04 31.36 39.02
N PRO A 128 -12.38 30.19 39.18
CA PRO A 128 -12.06 29.27 38.08
C PRO A 128 -13.27 28.63 37.40
N LEU A 129 -14.50 28.98 37.83
CA LEU A 129 -15.76 28.48 37.28
C LEU A 129 -16.17 29.16 35.97
N TYR A 130 -15.57 30.31 35.66
CA TYR A 130 -15.96 31.15 34.52
C TYR A 130 -14.80 31.37 33.57
N THR A 131 -15.08 31.52 32.28
CA THR A 131 -14.06 31.74 31.24
C THR A 131 -13.22 32.99 31.47
N ASN A 132 -13.76 33.99 32.17
CA ASN A 132 -13.05 35.18 32.57
C ASN A 132 -12.15 35.01 33.82
N ALA A 133 -12.00 33.79 34.35
CA ALA A 133 -11.11 33.49 35.48
C ALA A 133 -9.68 34.01 35.28
N ARG A 134 -9.21 34.04 34.03
CA ARG A 134 -7.89 34.58 33.64
C ARG A 134 -8.06 35.73 32.67
N SER A 135 -7.23 36.76 32.85
CA SER A 135 -7.07 37.82 31.86
C SER A 135 -6.40 37.27 30.60
N SER A 136 -6.85 37.70 29.43
CA SER A 136 -6.20 37.38 28.16
C SER A 136 -4.91 38.21 28.03
N GLY A 137 -3.79 37.53 27.79
CA GLY A 137 -2.55 38.20 27.46
C GLY A 137 -2.54 38.69 26.00
N PRO A 138 -1.57 39.53 25.60
CA PRO A 138 -1.53 40.09 24.24
C PRO A 138 -1.39 39.03 23.15
N ALA A 139 -0.76 37.89 23.43
CA ALA A 139 -0.62 36.79 22.48
C ALA A 139 -1.84 35.85 22.44
N TYR A 140 -2.83 36.03 23.32
CA TYR A 140 -4.05 35.21 23.36
C TYR A 140 -4.81 35.23 22.04
N TYR A 141 -4.81 36.39 21.35
CA TYR A 141 -5.50 36.58 20.08
C TYR A 141 -4.93 35.72 18.93
N LEU A 142 -3.75 35.11 19.08
CA LEU A 142 -3.21 34.15 18.11
C LEU A 142 -4.01 32.85 18.06
N ILE A 143 -4.76 32.51 19.11
CA ILE A 143 -5.62 31.32 19.15
C ILE A 143 -6.82 31.47 18.20
N LEU A 144 -7.35 32.68 18.04
CA LEU A 144 -8.54 32.94 17.23
C LEU A 144 -8.35 32.55 15.75
N PRO A 145 -7.33 33.03 15.00
CA PRO A 145 -7.13 32.61 13.63
C PRO A 145 -6.81 31.12 13.50
N LEU A 146 -6.07 30.54 14.45
CA LEU A 146 -5.81 29.09 14.48
C LEU A 146 -7.13 28.31 14.55
N LEU A 147 -8.02 28.70 15.47
CA LEU A 147 -9.32 28.05 15.66
C LEU A 147 -10.21 28.22 14.43
N VAL A 148 -10.39 29.45 13.95
CA VAL A 148 -11.27 29.77 12.80
C VAL A 148 -10.78 29.07 11.53
N LEU A 149 -9.50 29.22 11.19
CA LEU A 149 -8.96 28.61 9.98
C LEU A 149 -8.88 27.09 10.11
N GLY A 150 -8.47 26.58 11.26
CA GLY A 150 -8.28 25.14 11.44
C GLY A 150 -9.58 24.35 11.45
N PHE A 151 -10.61 24.82 12.16
CA PHE A 151 -11.94 24.22 12.07
C PHE A 151 -12.61 24.48 10.73
N GLY A 152 -12.41 25.64 10.11
CA GLY A 152 -12.89 25.93 8.74
C GLY A 152 -12.34 24.95 7.70
N ILE A 153 -11.03 24.69 7.72
CA ILE A 153 -10.37 23.69 6.86
C ILE A 153 -10.87 22.28 7.17
N SER A 154 -11.04 21.93 8.44
CA SER A 154 -11.53 20.59 8.84
C SER A 154 -12.96 20.34 8.36
N LEU A 155 -13.86 21.33 8.50
CA LEU A 155 -15.23 21.27 7.99
C LEU A 155 -15.26 21.20 6.46
N TRP A 156 -14.39 21.96 5.80
CA TRP A 156 -14.24 21.88 4.34
C TRP A 156 -13.81 20.49 3.87
N ASN A 157 -12.83 19.87 4.54
CA ASN A 157 -12.39 18.51 4.25
C ASN A 157 -13.52 17.50 4.43
N LEU A 158 -14.24 17.55 5.56
CA LEU A 158 -15.35 16.64 5.84
C LEU A 158 -16.50 16.81 4.84
N TRP A 159 -16.80 18.04 4.44
CA TRP A 159 -17.80 18.32 3.41
C TRP A 159 -17.40 17.77 2.04
N ARG A 160 -16.12 17.91 1.65
CA ARG A 160 -15.60 17.30 0.40
C ARG A 160 -15.64 15.78 0.47
N ALA A 161 -15.24 15.19 1.60
CA ALA A 161 -15.30 13.75 1.81
C ALA A 161 -16.75 13.23 1.72
N ARG A 162 -17.71 13.93 2.35
CA ARG A 162 -19.15 13.64 2.25
C ARG A 162 -19.65 13.67 0.81
N ARG A 163 -19.25 14.68 0.02
CA ARG A 163 -19.67 14.79 -1.39
C ARG A 163 -19.12 13.66 -2.25
N ALA A 164 -17.90 13.22 -1.98
CA ALA A 164 -17.23 12.16 -2.73
C ALA A 164 -17.60 10.73 -2.28
N ALA A 165 -18.27 10.57 -1.13
CA ALA A 165 -18.64 9.27 -0.61
C ALA A 165 -19.66 8.56 -1.53
N PRO A 166 -19.41 7.30 -1.97
CA PRO A 166 -20.31 6.57 -2.86
C PRO A 166 -21.59 6.12 -2.14
N ASN A 167 -21.46 5.73 -0.87
CA ASN A 167 -22.52 5.08 -0.11
C ASN A 167 -23.21 6.03 0.88
N GLN A 168 -24.52 5.85 1.11
CA GLN A 168 -25.30 6.67 2.04
C GLN A 168 -24.84 6.53 3.50
N GLN A 169 -24.35 5.36 3.89
CA GLN A 169 -23.81 5.13 5.24
C GLN A 169 -22.57 6.00 5.52
N LEU A 170 -21.62 6.07 4.58
CA LEU A 170 -20.44 6.95 4.69
C LEU A 170 -20.84 8.43 4.73
N LYS A 171 -21.87 8.83 3.96
CA LYS A 171 -22.41 10.20 4.04
C LYS A 171 -22.98 10.50 5.42
N ALA A 172 -23.70 9.56 6.03
CA ALA A 172 -24.22 9.71 7.38
C ALA A 172 -23.09 9.81 8.43
N GLN A 173 -22.05 8.98 8.30
CA GLN A 173 -20.85 9.07 9.13
C GLN A 173 -20.21 10.46 9.06
N PHE A 174 -20.00 11.00 7.85
CA PHE A 174 -19.43 12.34 7.70
C PHE A 174 -20.34 13.44 8.24
N ASN A 175 -21.67 13.29 8.20
CA ASN A 175 -22.59 14.25 8.82
C ASN A 175 -22.40 14.33 10.32
N VAL A 176 -22.27 13.17 10.99
CA VAL A 176 -22.07 13.14 12.44
C VAL A 176 -20.69 13.71 12.78
N LEU A 177 -19.64 13.41 12.01
CA LEU A 177 -18.32 14.00 12.20
C LEU A 177 -18.31 15.52 12.00
N MET A 178 -19.06 16.03 11.02
CA MET A 178 -19.24 17.47 10.82
C MET A 178 -19.96 18.10 12.03
N ALA A 179 -21.03 17.48 12.52
CA ALA A 179 -21.74 17.96 13.70
C ALA A 179 -20.85 18.00 14.95
N ALA A 180 -20.08 16.93 15.20
CA ALA A 180 -19.09 16.89 16.27
C ALA A 180 -18.07 18.03 16.13
N THR A 181 -17.53 18.23 14.93
CA THR A 181 -16.57 19.31 14.64
C THR A 181 -17.16 20.71 14.88
N MET A 182 -18.44 20.93 14.51
CA MET A 182 -19.12 22.21 14.74
C MET A 182 -19.36 22.49 16.22
N ILE A 183 -19.75 21.47 16.99
CA ILE A 183 -19.97 21.59 18.44
C ILE A 183 -18.64 21.91 19.16
N GLU A 184 -17.56 21.21 18.82
CA GLU A 184 -16.21 21.45 19.33
C GLU A 184 -15.70 22.86 18.97
N ALA A 185 -15.90 23.28 17.72
CA ALA A 185 -15.53 24.62 17.28
C ALA A 185 -16.30 25.71 18.05
N LEU A 186 -17.59 25.49 18.31
CA LEU A 186 -18.42 26.42 19.07
C LEU A 186 -17.99 26.46 20.55
N ALA A 187 -17.68 25.31 21.16
CA ALA A 187 -17.14 25.24 22.51
C ALA A 187 -15.85 26.05 22.65
N GLY A 188 -14.90 25.85 21.71
CA GLY A 188 -13.66 26.62 21.65
C GLY A 188 -13.90 28.11 21.41
N ALA A 189 -14.84 28.47 20.54
CA ALA A 189 -15.22 29.88 20.31
C ALA A 189 -15.78 30.54 21.58
N LEU A 190 -16.65 29.84 22.34
CA LEU A 190 -17.18 30.35 23.61
C LEU A 190 -16.06 30.59 24.64
N VAL A 191 -15.09 29.68 24.75
CA VAL A 191 -13.94 29.86 25.64
C VAL A 191 -13.07 31.04 25.20
N VAL A 192 -12.77 31.14 23.89
CA VAL A 192 -11.94 32.22 23.33
C VAL A 192 -12.61 33.58 23.49
N ILE A 193 -13.88 33.71 23.12
CA ILE A 193 -14.64 34.95 23.25
C ILE A 193 -14.79 35.32 24.73
N GLY A 194 -15.14 34.36 25.59
CA GLY A 194 -15.28 34.59 27.02
C GLY A 194 -14.01 35.14 27.66
N THR A 195 -12.86 34.55 27.34
CA THR A 195 -11.56 34.98 27.89
C THR A 195 -11.08 36.29 27.25
N ALA A 196 -11.27 36.47 25.93
CA ALA A 196 -10.79 37.66 25.21
C ALA A 196 -11.56 38.94 25.57
N TYR A 197 -12.85 38.82 25.85
CA TYR A 197 -13.73 39.96 26.18
C TYR A 197 -14.12 40.01 27.66
N ASN A 198 -13.48 39.20 28.51
CA ASN A 198 -13.75 39.14 29.95
C ASN A 198 -15.22 38.85 30.29
N VAL A 199 -15.92 38.06 29.46
CA VAL A 199 -17.33 37.69 29.65
C VAL A 199 -17.40 36.46 30.56
N PRO A 200 -18.16 36.48 31.68
CA PRO A 200 -18.21 35.38 32.65
C PRO A 200 -19.09 34.23 32.16
N ILE A 201 -18.62 33.46 31.17
CA ILE A 201 -19.33 32.27 30.67
C ILE A 201 -18.97 31.09 31.60
N PRO A 202 -19.95 30.39 32.20
CA PRO A 202 -19.67 29.21 33.01
C PRO A 202 -18.98 28.11 32.22
N PHE A 203 -17.86 27.56 32.71
CA PHE A 203 -17.08 26.52 32.01
C PHE A 203 -17.86 25.22 31.78
N ILE A 204 -18.88 24.92 32.59
CA ILE A 204 -19.75 23.76 32.36
C ILE A 204 -20.34 23.73 30.95
N LEU A 205 -20.63 24.89 30.35
CA LEU A 205 -21.23 24.97 29.02
C LEU A 205 -20.24 24.50 27.92
N PRO A 206 -19.05 25.10 27.74
CA PRO A 206 -18.09 24.60 26.77
C PRO A 206 -17.56 23.19 27.11
N ASP A 207 -17.38 22.84 28.39
CA ASP A 207 -16.91 21.51 28.79
C ASP A 207 -17.94 20.42 28.40
N PHE A 208 -19.23 20.67 28.60
CA PHE A 208 -20.29 19.78 28.15
C PHE A 208 -20.34 19.66 26.62
N MET A 209 -20.07 20.74 25.89
CA MET A 209 -20.03 20.73 24.43
C MET A 209 -18.83 19.94 23.89
N TYR A 210 -17.64 20.10 24.47
CA TYR A 210 -16.49 19.23 24.18
C TYR A 210 -16.82 17.76 24.46
N PHE A 211 -17.46 17.48 25.60
CA PHE A 211 -17.88 16.11 25.89
C PHE A 211 -18.90 15.57 24.86
N ALA A 212 -19.86 16.39 24.43
CA ALA A 212 -20.81 16.03 23.40
C ALA A 212 -20.13 15.75 22.04
N GLY A 213 -19.09 16.51 21.69
CA GLY A 213 -18.26 16.27 20.52
C GLY A 213 -17.54 14.91 20.59
N VAL A 214 -16.89 14.62 21.72
CA VAL A 214 -16.29 13.31 22.01
C VAL A 214 -17.32 12.18 21.92
N PHE A 215 -18.51 12.37 22.47
CA PHE A 215 -19.58 11.38 22.43
C PHE A 215 -20.07 11.11 21.00
N LEU A 216 -20.30 12.15 20.20
CA LEU A 216 -20.68 11.99 18.79
C LEU A 216 -19.58 11.32 17.99
N PHE A 217 -18.31 11.64 18.27
CA PHE A 217 -17.19 10.95 17.66
C PHE A 217 -17.17 9.46 18.04
N GLY A 218 -17.33 9.12 19.32
CA GLY A 218 -17.48 7.74 19.78
C GLY A 218 -18.66 7.01 19.13
N TYR A 219 -19.80 7.69 18.96
CA TYR A 219 -20.94 7.16 18.22
C TYR A 219 -20.58 6.85 16.76
N THR A 220 -19.78 7.69 16.09
CA THR A 220 -19.35 7.37 14.72
C THR A 220 -18.47 6.13 14.64
N VAL A 221 -17.59 5.93 15.62
CA VAL A 221 -16.75 4.73 15.73
C VAL A 221 -17.63 3.50 15.95
N ALA A 222 -18.57 3.57 16.90
CA ALA A 222 -19.43 2.46 17.27
C ALA A 222 -20.43 2.05 16.18
N ARG A 223 -21.02 3.02 15.47
CA ARG A 223 -22.12 2.78 14.53
C ARG A 223 -21.66 2.54 13.10
N TYR A 224 -20.56 3.18 12.68
CA TYR A 224 -20.10 3.16 11.29
C TYR A 224 -18.75 2.46 11.13
N ASN A 225 -18.22 1.84 12.19
CA ASN A 225 -16.86 1.30 12.22
C ASN A 225 -15.82 2.34 11.75
N ALA A 226 -16.09 3.63 12.04
CA ALA A 226 -15.23 4.72 11.63
C ALA A 226 -13.83 4.50 12.23
N MET A 227 -12.79 4.55 11.39
CA MET A 227 -11.38 4.35 11.78
C MET A 227 -10.97 2.91 12.14
N LEU A 228 -11.84 1.92 11.93
CA LEU A 228 -11.55 0.51 12.22
C LEU A 228 -11.80 -0.30 10.95
N GLU A 229 -10.76 -0.93 10.40
CA GLU A 229 -10.87 -1.75 9.18
C GLU A 229 -11.36 -3.17 9.52
N GLY A 230 -12.41 -3.62 8.82
CA GLY A 230 -12.64 -5.04 8.56
C GLY A 230 -13.32 -5.88 9.64
N ARG A 231 -13.75 -5.31 10.77
CA ARG A 231 -14.52 -6.05 11.80
C ARG A 231 -15.83 -5.33 12.13
N PRO A 232 -16.99 -6.02 12.22
CA PRO A 232 -18.19 -5.42 12.79
C PRO A 232 -17.98 -5.24 14.29
N ILE A 233 -17.83 -3.99 14.71
CA ILE A 233 -17.42 -3.66 16.08
C ILE A 233 -18.60 -3.33 16.98
N ASP A 234 -19.82 -3.30 16.44
CA ASP A 234 -21.05 -2.90 17.14
C ASP A 234 -21.18 -3.57 18.52
N ARG A 235 -20.93 -4.88 18.62
CA ARG A 235 -21.04 -5.61 19.91
C ARG A 235 -19.83 -5.42 20.81
N ASP A 236 -18.62 -5.48 20.27
CA ASP A 236 -17.38 -5.36 21.02
C ASP A 236 -17.23 -3.96 21.65
N PHE A 237 -17.58 -2.90 20.92
CA PHE A 237 -17.59 -1.54 21.45
C PHE A 237 -18.52 -1.41 22.66
N LEU A 238 -19.76 -1.91 22.52
CA LEU A 238 -20.75 -1.85 23.59
C LEU A 238 -20.33 -2.71 24.80
N TYR A 239 -19.76 -3.89 24.57
CA TYR A 239 -19.26 -4.72 25.67
C TYR A 239 -18.07 -4.07 26.38
N SER A 240 -17.10 -3.52 25.63
CA SER A 240 -15.98 -2.80 26.23
C SER A 240 -16.46 -1.58 27.02
N LEU A 241 -17.40 -0.80 26.47
CA LEU A 241 -17.98 0.35 27.15
C LEU A 241 -18.72 -0.06 28.43
N LEU A 242 -19.53 -1.11 28.38
CA LEU A 242 -20.29 -1.59 29.54
C LEU A 242 -19.35 -2.17 30.62
N VAL A 243 -18.37 -2.99 30.24
CA VAL A 243 -17.44 -3.62 31.18
C VAL A 243 -16.50 -2.59 31.78
N VAL A 244 -15.78 -1.82 30.96
CA VAL A 244 -14.84 -0.80 31.47
C VAL A 244 -15.61 0.32 32.16
N GLY A 245 -16.77 0.73 31.63
CA GLY A 245 -17.61 1.76 32.21
C GLY A 245 -18.21 1.37 33.56
N SER A 246 -18.77 0.16 33.69
CA SER A 246 -19.31 -0.33 34.97
C SER A 246 -18.24 -0.45 36.05
N LEU A 247 -17.07 -0.97 35.68
CA LEU A 247 -15.97 -1.16 36.59
C LEU A 247 -15.35 0.19 36.99
N THR A 248 -15.20 1.13 36.05
CA THR A 248 -14.80 2.52 36.34
C THR A 248 -15.79 3.20 37.25
N LEU A 249 -17.10 3.06 37.00
CA LEU A 249 -18.16 3.64 37.84
C LEU A 249 -18.11 3.07 39.26
N PHE A 250 -17.88 1.77 39.41
CA PHE A 250 -17.72 1.12 40.71
C PHE A 250 -16.54 1.70 41.51
N TYR A 251 -15.35 1.80 40.91
CA TYR A 251 -14.18 2.41 41.57
C TYR A 251 -14.41 3.90 41.86
N CYS A 252 -14.99 4.65 40.92
CA CYS A 252 -15.34 6.05 41.14
C CYS A 252 -16.29 6.21 42.32
N LEU A 253 -17.29 5.34 42.48
CA LEU A 253 -18.24 5.39 43.59
C LEU A 253 -17.54 5.12 44.94
N ILE A 254 -16.64 4.14 45.00
CA ILE A 254 -15.85 3.86 46.22
C ILE A 254 -14.98 5.06 46.58
N VAL A 255 -14.22 5.60 45.63
CA VAL A 255 -13.32 6.72 45.94
C VAL A 255 -14.09 8.01 46.20
N TRP A 256 -15.25 8.20 45.57
CA TRP A 256 -16.15 9.31 45.87
C TRP A 256 -16.69 9.23 47.29
N LEU A 257 -17.07 8.04 47.77
CA LEU A 257 -17.47 7.82 49.17
C LEU A 257 -16.33 8.12 50.15
N LEU A 258 -15.10 7.71 49.81
CA LEU A 258 -13.90 8.00 50.59
C LEU A 258 -13.52 9.48 50.59
N TYR A 259 -13.72 10.17 49.47
CA TYR A 259 -13.54 11.61 49.34
C TYR A 259 -14.57 12.36 50.20
N TRP A 260 -15.84 11.96 50.15
CA TRP A 260 -16.90 12.55 50.97
C TRP A 260 -16.65 12.41 52.47
N THR A 261 -15.99 11.33 52.89
CA THR A 261 -15.58 11.07 54.28
C THR A 261 -14.24 11.71 54.64
N ASN A 262 -13.66 12.53 53.75
CA ASN A 262 -12.36 13.20 53.91
C ASN A 262 -11.17 12.25 54.13
N HIS A 263 -11.28 10.97 53.74
CA HIS A 263 -10.18 10.01 53.84
C HIS A 263 -9.20 10.12 52.67
N VAL A 264 -9.64 10.65 51.52
CA VAL A 264 -8.88 10.68 50.27
C VAL A 264 -8.91 12.09 49.67
N SER A 265 -7.79 12.53 49.11
CA SER A 265 -7.69 13.83 48.43
C SER A 265 -8.39 13.82 47.06
N PHE A 266 -8.79 14.98 46.55
CA PHE A 266 -9.36 15.09 45.20
C PHE A 266 -8.38 14.61 44.11
N LEU A 267 -7.07 14.89 44.27
CA LEU A 267 -6.04 14.42 43.34
C LEU A 267 -6.04 12.88 43.26
N SER A 268 -6.15 12.21 44.41
CA SER A 268 -6.22 10.75 44.48
C SER A 268 -7.48 10.21 43.80
N LEU A 269 -8.62 10.90 43.90
CA LEU A 269 -9.83 10.57 43.15
C LEU A 269 -9.59 10.65 41.64
N ALA A 270 -9.10 11.79 41.15
CA ALA A 270 -8.85 12.00 39.72
C ALA A 270 -7.82 10.99 39.15
N LEU A 271 -6.73 10.74 39.88
CA LEU A 271 -5.74 9.72 39.50
C LEU A 271 -6.30 8.31 39.54
N THR A 272 -7.23 8.00 40.44
CA THR A 272 -7.90 6.69 40.45
C THR A 272 -8.80 6.50 39.23
N VAL A 273 -9.49 7.55 38.76
CA VAL A 273 -10.25 7.49 37.50
C VAL A 273 -9.32 7.16 36.34
N VAL A 274 -8.21 7.90 36.20
CA VAL A 274 -7.21 7.68 35.13
C VAL A 274 -6.60 6.29 35.23
N GLY A 275 -6.16 5.88 36.42
CA GLY A 275 -5.53 4.59 36.68
C GLY A 275 -6.47 3.42 36.40
N THR A 276 -7.74 3.52 36.81
CA THR A 276 -8.75 2.50 36.53
C THR A 276 -9.01 2.36 35.04
N VAL A 277 -9.22 3.45 34.31
CA VAL A 277 -9.44 3.39 32.86
C VAL A 277 -8.21 2.81 32.15
N LEU A 278 -7.00 3.26 32.50
CA LEU A 278 -5.76 2.74 31.93
C LEU A 278 -5.57 1.25 32.23
N ALA A 279 -5.74 0.82 33.47
CA ALA A 279 -5.54 -0.56 33.88
C ALA A 279 -6.48 -1.50 33.11
N ASN A 280 -7.76 -1.15 33.01
CA ASN A 280 -8.74 -1.99 32.32
C ASN A 280 -8.54 -2.00 30.80
N SER A 281 -8.31 -0.84 30.19
CA SER A 281 -8.07 -0.79 28.74
C SER A 281 -6.72 -1.38 28.32
N MET A 282 -5.70 -1.34 29.19
CA MET A 282 -4.41 -1.98 28.92
C MET A 282 -4.40 -3.47 29.25
N PHE A 283 -5.23 -3.95 30.18
CA PHE A 283 -5.28 -5.36 30.56
C PHE A 283 -5.56 -6.26 29.36
N ASP A 284 -6.55 -5.91 28.55
CA ASP A 284 -6.86 -6.64 27.31
C ASP A 284 -5.67 -6.67 26.35
N ARG A 285 -4.94 -5.56 26.24
CA ARG A 285 -3.74 -5.47 25.41
C ARG A 285 -2.60 -6.32 25.96
N VAL A 286 -2.37 -6.30 27.26
CA VAL A 286 -1.34 -7.11 27.92
C VAL A 286 -1.66 -8.57 27.74
N ARG A 287 -2.92 -8.98 27.96
CA ARG A 287 -3.40 -10.35 27.72
C ARG A 287 -3.14 -10.79 26.27
N LEU A 288 -3.61 -10.00 25.29
CA LEU A 288 -3.37 -10.31 23.87
C LEU A 288 -1.89 -10.32 23.49
N THR A 289 -1.07 -9.48 24.14
CA THR A 289 0.38 -9.46 23.89
C THR A 289 1.06 -10.68 24.51
N LEU A 290 0.67 -11.08 25.72
CA LEU A 290 1.15 -12.30 26.37
C LEU A 290 0.76 -13.51 25.54
N ASP A 291 -0.52 -13.64 25.16
CA ASP A 291 -1.01 -14.71 24.29
C ASP A 291 -0.22 -14.71 22.98
N ARG A 292 -0.02 -13.55 22.37
CA ARG A 292 0.80 -13.44 21.15
C ARG A 292 2.24 -13.87 21.38
N VAL A 293 2.87 -13.57 22.51
CA VAL A 293 4.26 -13.96 22.78
C VAL A 293 4.36 -15.46 23.00
N PHE A 294 3.42 -16.07 23.75
CA PHE A 294 3.41 -17.50 24.02
C PHE A 294 3.03 -18.33 22.78
N TYR A 295 2.00 -17.92 22.03
CA TYR A 295 1.51 -18.66 20.86
C TYR A 295 2.23 -18.30 19.54
N ARG A 296 3.01 -17.21 19.48
CA ARG A 296 3.71 -16.78 18.24
C ARG A 296 4.58 -17.85 17.62
N ARG A 297 5.25 -18.68 18.41
CA ARG A 297 6.20 -19.66 17.87
C ARG A 297 5.49 -20.65 16.95
N GLN A 298 4.31 -21.15 17.34
CA GLN A 298 3.55 -22.10 16.53
C GLN A 298 3.00 -21.41 15.26
N PHE A 299 2.50 -20.18 15.39
CA PHE A 299 1.98 -19.42 14.24
C PHE A 299 3.06 -18.92 13.27
N GLN A 300 4.25 -18.59 13.78
CA GLN A 300 5.38 -18.18 12.95
C GLN A 300 5.83 -19.33 12.05
N VAL A 301 5.89 -20.54 12.57
CA VAL A 301 6.21 -21.75 11.78
C VAL A 301 5.16 -21.97 10.70
N LEU A 302 3.87 -21.85 11.02
CA LEU A 302 2.81 -22.00 10.02
C LEU A 302 2.91 -20.92 8.93
N ARG A 303 3.12 -19.66 9.31
CA ARG A 303 3.21 -18.55 8.36
C ARG A 303 4.49 -18.60 7.51
N SER A 304 5.62 -19.04 8.07
CA SER A 304 6.85 -19.22 7.30
C SER A 304 6.70 -20.37 6.30
N ASN A 305 6.05 -21.47 6.70
CA ASN A 305 5.78 -22.59 5.80
C ASN A 305 4.87 -22.16 4.65
N LEU A 306 3.83 -21.36 4.92
CA LEU A 306 2.95 -20.85 3.86
C LEU A 306 3.64 -19.85 2.94
N ARG A 307 4.51 -19.00 3.46
CA ARG A 307 5.33 -18.11 2.62
C ARG A 307 6.36 -18.87 1.80
N GLY A 308 6.91 -19.96 2.34
CA GLY A 308 7.76 -20.89 1.60
C GLY A 308 6.99 -21.49 0.43
N LEU A 309 5.83 -22.07 0.71
CA LEU A 309 4.93 -22.65 -0.29
C LEU A 309 4.49 -21.62 -1.35
N ALA A 310 4.18 -20.39 -0.95
CA ALA A 310 3.81 -19.32 -1.88
C ALA A 310 4.98 -18.84 -2.77
N ARG A 311 6.23 -18.97 -2.31
CA ARG A 311 7.42 -18.62 -3.11
C ARG A 311 7.85 -19.75 -4.05
N GLU A 312 7.79 -20.99 -3.59
CA GLU A 312 8.06 -22.18 -4.42
C GLU A 312 7.01 -22.37 -5.52
N ALA A 313 5.84 -21.76 -5.34
CA ALA A 313 4.76 -21.66 -6.32
C ALA A 313 5.15 -21.03 -7.67
N GLY A 314 6.29 -20.36 -7.82
CA GLY A 314 6.77 -19.95 -9.15
C GLY A 314 7.21 -21.12 -10.04
N ALA A 315 7.45 -22.30 -9.48
CA ALA A 315 8.20 -23.39 -10.12
C ALA A 315 7.35 -24.60 -10.56
N GLY A 316 6.20 -24.36 -11.21
CA GLY A 316 5.49 -25.40 -11.98
C GLY A 316 4.44 -26.26 -11.26
N GLN A 317 4.10 -25.97 -9.99
CA GLN A 317 3.00 -26.66 -9.29
C GLN A 317 1.63 -26.08 -9.66
N THR A 318 0.61 -26.93 -9.80
CA THR A 318 -0.77 -26.50 -10.08
C THR A 318 -1.41 -25.84 -8.83
N LEU A 319 -2.46 -25.02 -9.03
CA LEU A 319 -3.18 -24.39 -7.91
C LEU A 319 -3.73 -25.44 -6.93
N ASP A 320 -4.26 -26.54 -7.44
CA ASP A 320 -4.85 -27.62 -6.65
C ASP A 320 -3.82 -28.30 -5.73
N GLU A 321 -2.60 -28.56 -6.24
CA GLU A 321 -1.50 -29.12 -5.45
C GLU A 321 -1.09 -28.19 -4.31
N ARG A 322 -1.05 -26.88 -4.57
CA ARG A 322 -0.71 -25.86 -3.56
C ARG A 322 -1.77 -25.79 -2.48
N LEU A 323 -3.03 -25.67 -2.88
CA LEU A 323 -4.15 -25.62 -1.94
C LEU A 323 -4.22 -26.90 -1.10
N ASN A 324 -3.96 -28.07 -1.70
CA ASN A 324 -3.88 -29.33 -0.97
C ASN A 324 -2.76 -29.35 0.07
N THR A 325 -1.58 -28.84 -0.27
CA THR A 325 -0.44 -28.76 0.65
C THR A 325 -0.70 -27.79 1.81
N ILE A 326 -1.32 -26.65 1.51
CA ILE A 326 -1.77 -25.66 2.49
C ILE A 326 -2.81 -26.29 3.42
N LEU A 327 -3.84 -26.93 2.86
CA LEU A 327 -4.92 -27.56 3.61
C LEU A 327 -4.39 -28.69 4.51
N ALA A 328 -3.54 -29.58 4.00
CA ALA A 328 -2.94 -30.65 4.79
C ALA A 328 -2.08 -30.10 5.94
N THR A 329 -1.32 -29.02 5.70
CA THR A 329 -0.52 -28.37 6.75
C THR A 329 -1.42 -27.72 7.80
N LEU A 330 -2.47 -27.02 7.37
CA LEU A 330 -3.44 -26.38 8.24
C LEU A 330 -4.20 -27.41 9.10
N SER A 331 -4.71 -28.49 8.47
CA SER A 331 -5.38 -29.61 9.15
C SER A 331 -4.49 -30.25 10.21
N ARG A 332 -3.20 -30.46 9.91
CA ARG A 332 -2.24 -31.01 10.87
C ARG A 332 -1.94 -30.06 12.03
N VAL A 333 -1.77 -28.76 11.77
CA VAL A 333 -1.46 -27.78 12.83
C VAL A 333 -2.65 -27.56 13.75
N LEU A 334 -3.85 -27.42 13.19
CA LEU A 334 -5.07 -27.22 13.96
C LEU A 334 -5.67 -28.53 14.51
N ARG A 335 -5.11 -29.67 14.09
CA ARG A 335 -5.60 -31.02 14.36
C ARG A 335 -7.07 -31.17 13.98
N VAL A 336 -7.40 -30.86 12.73
CA VAL A 336 -8.78 -30.90 12.21
C VAL A 336 -9.03 -32.20 11.49
N ARG A 337 -10.11 -32.92 11.85
CA ARG A 337 -10.42 -34.23 11.26
C ARG A 337 -10.78 -34.15 9.79
N ARG A 338 -11.54 -33.13 9.39
CA ARG A 338 -12.05 -32.93 8.03
C ARG A 338 -11.94 -31.47 7.64
N ALA A 339 -11.49 -31.18 6.44
CA ALA A 339 -11.43 -29.81 5.94
C ALA A 339 -11.55 -29.79 4.42
N PHE A 340 -11.99 -28.68 3.84
CA PHE A 340 -11.92 -28.49 2.39
C PHE A 340 -11.82 -27.01 2.03
N ILE A 341 -11.29 -26.74 0.84
CA ILE A 341 -11.26 -25.41 0.23
C ILE A 341 -12.12 -25.47 -1.02
N ALA A 342 -13.08 -24.55 -1.10
CA ALA A 342 -13.91 -24.34 -2.28
C ALA A 342 -13.62 -22.97 -2.89
N ILE A 343 -13.53 -22.91 -4.21
CA ILE A 343 -13.30 -21.68 -4.97
C ILE A 343 -14.58 -21.34 -5.73
N ARG A 344 -14.88 -20.04 -5.83
CA ARG A 344 -16.05 -19.55 -6.53
C ARG A 344 -15.82 -19.63 -8.04
N GLU A 345 -16.67 -20.40 -8.72
CA GLU A 345 -16.79 -20.48 -10.18
C GLU A 345 -18.19 -19.97 -10.57
N GLY A 346 -18.30 -18.65 -10.80
CA GLY A 346 -19.58 -17.99 -11.07
C GLY A 346 -20.50 -17.94 -9.84
N GLU A 347 -21.67 -18.58 -9.93
CA GLU A 347 -22.70 -18.62 -8.86
C GLU A 347 -22.58 -19.84 -7.94
N GLN A 348 -21.53 -20.65 -8.13
CA GLN A 348 -21.29 -21.86 -7.35
C GLN A 348 -19.88 -21.86 -6.78
N PHE A 349 -19.69 -22.56 -5.68
CA PHE A 349 -18.39 -22.87 -5.10
C PHE A 349 -18.05 -24.32 -5.42
N ARG A 350 -16.94 -24.55 -6.12
CA ARG A 350 -16.44 -25.88 -6.44
C ARG A 350 -15.36 -26.28 -5.45
N VAL A 351 -15.41 -27.50 -4.92
CA VAL A 351 -14.37 -28.02 -4.02
C VAL A 351 -13.14 -28.42 -4.84
N HIS A 352 -12.04 -27.70 -4.62
CA HIS A 352 -10.74 -27.97 -5.26
C HIS A 352 -9.90 -28.97 -4.47
N THR A 353 -9.89 -28.84 -3.15
CA THR A 353 -9.13 -29.74 -2.27
C THR A 353 -9.92 -30.09 -1.02
N ALA A 354 -9.76 -31.33 -0.57
CA ALA A 354 -10.41 -31.86 0.63
C ALA A 354 -9.43 -32.74 1.42
N HIS A 355 -9.40 -32.56 2.73
CA HIS A 355 -8.67 -33.38 3.69
C HIS A 355 -9.67 -34.26 4.45
N ASN A 356 -9.59 -35.58 4.27
CA ASN A 356 -10.47 -36.58 4.91
C ASN A 356 -11.98 -36.33 4.74
N ALA A 357 -12.38 -35.56 3.72
CA ALA A 357 -13.77 -35.35 3.36
C ALA A 357 -14.02 -35.93 1.96
N GLN A 358 -15.05 -36.75 1.80
CA GLN A 358 -15.46 -37.31 0.51
C GLN A 358 -16.27 -36.28 -0.29
N LEU A 359 -15.69 -35.10 -0.53
CA LEU A 359 -16.35 -33.95 -1.14
C LEU A 359 -15.62 -33.42 -2.39
N LEU A 360 -14.58 -34.10 -2.87
CA LEU A 360 -13.83 -33.67 -4.06
C LEU A 360 -14.79 -33.53 -5.27
N ALA A 361 -14.65 -32.42 -5.99
CA ALA A 361 -15.48 -32.05 -7.13
C ALA A 361 -16.99 -31.80 -6.84
N GLN A 362 -17.42 -31.79 -5.58
CA GLN A 362 -18.77 -31.32 -5.26
C GLN A 362 -18.88 -29.81 -5.46
N THR A 363 -20.06 -29.36 -5.89
CA THR A 363 -20.39 -27.95 -5.99
C THR A 363 -21.42 -27.57 -4.94
N PHE A 364 -21.26 -26.37 -4.40
CA PHE A 364 -22.18 -25.76 -3.44
C PHE A 364 -22.75 -24.47 -4.03
N SER A 365 -24.03 -24.21 -3.79
CA SER A 365 -24.64 -22.92 -4.13
C SER A 365 -23.94 -21.78 -3.38
N TYR A 366 -23.85 -20.59 -3.98
CA TYR A 366 -23.33 -19.38 -3.34
C TYR A 366 -23.91 -19.18 -1.94
N GLN A 367 -25.22 -19.30 -1.76
CA GLN A 367 -25.90 -19.12 -0.46
C GLN A 367 -25.44 -20.11 0.63
N THR A 368 -24.94 -21.28 0.22
CA THR A 368 -24.47 -22.33 1.13
C THR A 368 -23.07 -22.07 1.66
N LEU A 369 -22.24 -21.24 1.01
CA LEU A 369 -20.90 -20.92 1.50
C LEU A 369 -20.62 -19.42 1.60
N ALA A 370 -21.59 -18.58 1.23
CA ALA A 370 -21.52 -17.14 1.39
C ALA A 370 -21.43 -16.76 2.86
N ALA A 371 -20.40 -15.98 3.19
CA ALA A 371 -20.18 -15.40 4.50
C ALA A 371 -19.30 -14.16 4.38
N SER A 372 -19.64 -13.09 5.10
CA SER A 372 -18.78 -11.91 5.22
C SER A 372 -17.66 -12.09 6.24
N GLU A 373 -17.85 -13.02 7.19
CA GLU A 373 -16.98 -13.25 8.34
C GLU A 373 -16.83 -14.74 8.61
N THR A 374 -15.92 -15.09 9.51
CA THR A 374 -15.79 -16.48 9.97
C THR A 374 -17.02 -16.85 10.81
N ILE A 375 -17.81 -17.83 10.36
CA ILE A 375 -19.06 -18.22 11.01
C ILE A 375 -18.93 -19.65 11.55
N GLY A 376 -19.32 -19.85 12.80
CA GLY A 376 -19.55 -21.18 13.37
C GLY A 376 -20.77 -21.83 12.71
N LEU A 377 -20.58 -22.99 12.09
CA LEU A 377 -21.64 -23.79 11.49
C LEU A 377 -22.40 -24.53 12.59
N VAL A 378 -23.41 -23.87 13.17
CA VAL A 378 -24.38 -24.53 14.05
C VAL A 378 -25.47 -25.16 13.17
N LEU A 379 -25.49 -26.50 13.07
CA LEU A 379 -26.55 -27.25 12.38
C LEU A 379 -27.94 -26.85 12.95
N PRO A 380 -28.96 -26.61 12.09
CA PRO A 380 -29.36 -27.55 11.04
C PRO A 380 -29.41 -26.99 9.60
N ALA A 381 -28.91 -25.79 9.35
CA ALA A 381 -29.24 -25.06 8.12
C ALA A 381 -28.63 -25.59 6.81
N ARG A 382 -27.60 -26.46 6.84
CA ARG A 382 -26.86 -26.89 5.63
C ARG A 382 -26.69 -28.41 5.59
N LYS A 383 -27.67 -29.12 5.02
CA LYS A 383 -27.78 -30.61 4.98
C LYS A 383 -26.53 -31.35 4.47
N ASN A 384 -25.67 -30.69 3.69
CA ASN A 384 -24.48 -31.29 3.06
C ASN A 384 -23.16 -30.97 3.77
N LEU A 385 -23.18 -30.22 4.87
CA LEU A 385 -21.99 -29.86 5.66
C LEU A 385 -21.98 -30.59 7.02
N GLN A 386 -22.46 -31.84 7.03
CA GLN A 386 -22.43 -32.67 8.24
C GLN A 386 -20.98 -32.84 8.69
N ASP A 387 -20.76 -32.69 10.00
CA ASP A 387 -19.44 -32.72 10.67
C ASP A 387 -18.51 -31.51 10.39
N MET A 388 -19.02 -30.46 9.73
CA MET A 388 -18.32 -29.18 9.60
C MET A 388 -18.75 -28.22 10.72
N LYS A 389 -17.78 -27.52 11.32
CA LYS A 389 -17.99 -26.62 12.46
C LYS A 389 -17.71 -25.17 12.16
N LEU A 390 -16.85 -24.89 11.18
CA LEU A 390 -16.38 -23.54 10.93
C LEU A 390 -16.30 -23.26 9.44
N LEU A 391 -16.75 -22.08 9.03
CA LEU A 391 -16.59 -21.56 7.69
C LEU A 391 -15.83 -20.25 7.76
N VAL A 392 -14.71 -20.20 7.03
CA VAL A 392 -13.84 -19.03 6.89
C VAL A 392 -13.94 -18.55 5.44
N PRO A 393 -14.50 -17.35 5.18
CA PRO A 393 -14.58 -16.83 3.82
C PRO A 393 -13.19 -16.43 3.32
N LEU A 394 -12.91 -16.74 2.06
CA LEU A 394 -11.68 -16.33 1.38
C LEU A 394 -12.02 -15.10 0.54
N CYS A 395 -11.75 -13.92 1.07
CA CYS A 395 -12.10 -12.66 0.45
C CYS A 395 -10.88 -11.93 -0.11
N VAL A 396 -11.06 -11.31 -1.27
CA VAL A 396 -10.12 -10.33 -1.82
C VAL A 396 -10.86 -9.00 -1.91
N TYR A 397 -10.38 -8.03 -1.15
CA TYR A 397 -11.10 -6.78 -0.86
C TYR A 397 -12.45 -7.04 -0.17
N THR A 398 -13.54 -6.99 -0.92
CA THR A 398 -14.91 -7.23 -0.44
C THR A 398 -15.59 -8.39 -1.17
N ASP A 399 -14.92 -9.01 -2.14
CA ASP A 399 -15.49 -10.10 -2.91
C ASP A 399 -15.01 -11.45 -2.37
N GLN A 400 -15.97 -12.34 -2.11
CA GLN A 400 -15.68 -13.68 -1.64
C GLN A 400 -15.37 -14.55 -2.85
N ILE A 401 -14.09 -14.87 -3.02
CA ILE A 401 -13.58 -15.71 -4.10
C ILE A 401 -13.49 -17.19 -3.72
N GLY A 402 -13.64 -17.52 -2.43
CA GLY A 402 -13.62 -18.89 -1.95
C GLY A 402 -14.13 -19.05 -0.52
N ALA A 403 -14.07 -20.28 -0.03
CA ALA A 403 -14.38 -20.63 1.36
C ALA A 403 -13.45 -21.75 1.84
N LEU A 404 -12.91 -21.59 3.04
CA LEU A 404 -12.24 -22.65 3.78
C LEU A 404 -13.22 -23.17 4.83
N VAL A 405 -13.54 -24.46 4.77
CA VAL A 405 -14.48 -25.10 5.70
C VAL A 405 -13.74 -26.13 6.52
N LEU A 406 -13.92 -26.07 7.84
CA LEU A 406 -13.22 -26.90 8.82
C LEU A 406 -14.22 -27.67 9.68
N GLY A 407 -13.91 -28.94 9.89
CA GLY A 407 -14.63 -29.88 10.74
C GLY A 407 -14.27 -29.77 12.22
N GLU A 408 -14.66 -30.78 12.98
CA GLU A 408 -14.25 -30.90 14.38
C GLU A 408 -12.74 -31.12 14.52
N ARG A 409 -12.18 -30.58 15.59
CA ARG A 409 -10.81 -30.88 16.00
C ARG A 409 -10.74 -32.31 16.52
N GLU A 410 -9.60 -32.96 16.34
CA GLU A 410 -9.36 -34.33 16.80
C GLU A 410 -9.55 -34.50 18.31
N ASN A 411 -9.22 -33.45 19.06
CA ASN A 411 -9.35 -33.37 20.52
C ASN A 411 -10.77 -32.99 20.99
N GLY A 412 -11.72 -32.72 20.08
CA GLY A 412 -13.08 -32.31 20.40
C GLY A 412 -13.22 -30.89 20.98
N MET A 413 -12.13 -30.13 21.08
CA MET A 413 -12.17 -28.75 21.57
C MET A 413 -12.80 -27.82 20.54
N GLU A 414 -13.55 -26.83 21.00
CA GLU A 414 -14.03 -25.75 20.14
C GLU A 414 -12.87 -24.89 19.62
N TYR A 415 -13.09 -24.21 18.50
CA TYR A 415 -12.14 -23.24 17.97
C TYR A 415 -12.11 -22.00 18.87
N GLY A 416 -10.96 -21.73 19.49
CA GLY A 416 -10.79 -20.55 20.33
C GLY A 416 -10.64 -19.27 19.50
N GLU A 417 -10.75 -18.11 20.13
CA GLU A 417 -10.56 -16.80 19.47
C GLU A 417 -9.22 -16.70 18.75
N THR A 418 -8.15 -17.25 19.33
CA THR A 418 -6.82 -17.30 18.71
C THR A 418 -6.78 -18.16 17.44
N ASP A 419 -7.53 -19.26 17.41
CA ASP A 419 -7.66 -20.09 16.20
C ASP A 419 -8.43 -19.35 15.11
N LEU A 420 -9.50 -18.61 15.48
CA LEU A 420 -10.28 -17.79 14.56
C LEU A 420 -9.45 -16.65 13.96
N GLU A 421 -8.69 -15.92 14.79
CA GLU A 421 -7.79 -14.86 14.30
C GLU A 421 -6.71 -15.42 13.37
N LEU A 422 -6.14 -16.59 13.69
CA LEU A 422 -5.21 -17.26 12.79
C LEU A 422 -5.90 -17.58 11.46
N LEU A 423 -7.08 -18.19 11.52
CA LEU A 423 -7.80 -18.64 10.34
C LEU A 423 -8.23 -17.48 9.43
N GLU A 424 -8.57 -16.33 10.01
CA GLU A 424 -8.79 -15.09 9.27
C GLU A 424 -7.50 -14.65 8.55
N ASP A 425 -6.38 -14.56 9.27
CA ASP A 425 -5.06 -14.21 8.72
C ASP A 425 -4.60 -15.18 7.61
N LEU A 426 -4.98 -16.45 7.73
CA LEU A 426 -4.71 -17.51 6.75
C LEU A 426 -5.66 -17.44 5.56
N GLY A 427 -6.94 -17.19 5.81
CA GLY A 427 -7.95 -17.00 4.79
C GLY A 427 -7.55 -15.88 3.83
N ASP A 428 -7.09 -14.75 4.37
CA ASP A 428 -6.54 -13.64 3.59
C ASP A 428 -5.30 -14.00 2.76
N GLN A 429 -4.48 -14.93 3.24
CA GLN A 429 -3.28 -15.38 2.51
C GLN A 429 -3.64 -16.36 1.41
N ILE A 430 -4.54 -17.31 1.69
CA ILE A 430 -5.05 -18.25 0.70
C ILE A 430 -5.81 -17.50 -0.40
N ALA A 431 -6.66 -16.55 -0.04
CA ALA A 431 -7.39 -15.71 -0.98
C ALA A 431 -6.44 -14.95 -1.92
N ARG A 432 -5.37 -14.37 -1.38
CA ARG A 432 -4.33 -13.73 -2.21
C ARG A 432 -3.65 -14.72 -3.17
N ILE A 433 -3.28 -15.90 -2.71
CA ILE A 433 -2.65 -16.92 -3.57
C ILE A 433 -3.59 -17.32 -4.71
N ILE A 434 -4.87 -17.53 -4.42
CA ILE A 434 -5.89 -17.87 -5.42
C ILE A 434 -6.00 -16.73 -6.45
N HIS A 435 -6.15 -15.49 -5.98
CA HIS A 435 -6.29 -14.32 -6.84
C HIS A 435 -5.06 -14.08 -7.71
N ASP A 436 -3.85 -14.18 -7.15
CA ASP A 436 -2.59 -14.01 -7.88
C ASP A 436 -2.43 -15.07 -8.97
N THR A 437 -2.87 -16.31 -8.69
CA THR A 437 -2.81 -17.41 -9.67
C THR A 437 -3.79 -17.17 -10.82
N TYR A 438 -5.05 -16.81 -10.53
CA TYR A 438 -6.01 -16.47 -11.59
C TYR A 438 -5.59 -15.25 -12.41
N ALA A 439 -5.05 -14.22 -11.76
CA ALA A 439 -4.53 -13.06 -12.45
C ALA A 439 -3.33 -13.41 -13.35
N GLN A 440 -2.50 -14.37 -12.93
CA GLN A 440 -1.40 -14.88 -13.75
C GLN A 440 -1.90 -15.68 -14.96
N ASP A 441 -2.91 -16.54 -14.78
CA ASP A 441 -3.51 -17.31 -15.87
C ASP A 441 -4.18 -16.38 -16.90
N GLU A 442 -4.96 -15.39 -16.43
CA GLU A 442 -5.58 -14.38 -17.31
C GLU A 442 -4.52 -13.57 -18.07
N ASN A 443 -3.41 -13.21 -17.40
CA ASN A 443 -2.31 -12.52 -18.07
C ASN A 443 -1.59 -13.41 -19.08
N ALA A 444 -1.44 -14.71 -18.82
CA ALA A 444 -0.84 -15.67 -19.75
C ALA A 444 -1.73 -15.85 -21.00
N GLU A 445 -3.05 -15.94 -20.81
CA GLU A 445 -4.02 -15.96 -21.92
C GLU A 445 -3.94 -14.68 -22.76
N ARG A 446 -3.97 -13.50 -22.11
CA ARG A 446 -3.81 -12.22 -22.80
C ARG A 446 -2.49 -12.12 -23.56
N LEU A 447 -1.39 -12.62 -23.00
CA LEU A 447 -0.09 -12.65 -23.68
C LEU A 447 -0.12 -13.57 -24.90
N ASN A 448 -0.73 -14.75 -24.77
CA ASN A 448 -0.88 -15.69 -25.88
C ASN A 448 -1.73 -15.08 -27.02
N ASP A 449 -2.80 -14.38 -26.68
CA ASP A 449 -3.63 -13.65 -27.65
C ASP A 449 -2.85 -12.54 -28.36
N LEU A 450 -2.07 -11.76 -27.61
CA LEU A 450 -1.19 -10.73 -28.17
C LEU A 450 -0.13 -11.33 -29.10
N VAL A 451 0.47 -12.46 -28.74
CA VAL A 451 1.45 -13.17 -29.58
C VAL A 451 0.77 -13.74 -30.83
N ALA A 452 -0.45 -14.27 -30.71
CA ALA A 452 -1.21 -14.78 -31.84
C ALA A 452 -1.59 -13.66 -32.83
N ASP A 453 -2.03 -12.50 -32.33
CA ASP A 453 -2.32 -11.32 -33.15
C ASP A 453 -1.05 -10.79 -33.82
N PHE A 454 0.06 -10.70 -33.08
CA PHE A 454 1.35 -10.29 -33.67
C PHE A 454 1.78 -11.22 -34.81
N ARG A 455 1.68 -12.55 -34.62
CA ARG A 455 1.96 -13.55 -35.67
C ARG A 455 1.01 -13.47 -36.86
N ALA A 456 -0.23 -13.00 -36.67
CA ALA A 456 -1.17 -12.80 -37.77
C ALA A 456 -0.81 -11.53 -38.56
N ARG A 457 -0.50 -10.43 -37.86
CA ARG A 457 -0.05 -9.18 -38.48
C ARG A 457 1.26 -9.35 -39.24
N GLU A 458 2.22 -10.08 -38.69
CA GLU A 458 3.48 -10.40 -39.36
C GLU A 458 3.25 -11.17 -40.67
N ARG A 459 2.38 -12.19 -40.66
CA ARG A 459 2.01 -12.94 -41.88
C ARG A 459 1.32 -12.06 -42.92
N ALA A 460 0.43 -11.15 -42.50
CA ALA A 460 -0.23 -10.21 -43.40
C ALA A 460 0.78 -9.23 -44.03
N LEU A 461 1.73 -8.71 -43.24
CA LEU A 461 2.82 -7.85 -43.70
C LEU A 461 3.73 -8.58 -44.69
N GLN A 462 4.10 -9.83 -44.42
CA GLN A 462 4.89 -10.65 -45.34
C GLN A 462 4.20 -10.82 -46.69
N LEU A 463 2.89 -11.13 -46.70
CA LEU A 463 2.11 -11.22 -47.93
C LEU A 463 2.07 -9.89 -48.71
N GLN A 464 1.94 -8.77 -48.00
CA GLN A 464 1.96 -7.44 -48.63
C GLN A 464 3.34 -7.11 -49.24
N VAL A 465 4.43 -7.47 -48.54
CA VAL A 465 5.80 -7.32 -49.06
C VAL A 465 6.01 -8.19 -50.29
N ASP A 466 5.56 -9.44 -50.28
CA ASP A 466 5.67 -10.34 -51.42
C ASP A 466 4.87 -9.83 -52.62
N GLN A 467 3.68 -9.27 -52.41
CA GLN A 467 2.90 -8.61 -53.46
C GLN A 467 3.63 -7.40 -54.04
N MET A 468 4.17 -6.52 -53.19
CA MET A 468 4.95 -5.35 -53.65
C MET A 468 6.21 -5.75 -54.41
N LEU A 469 6.86 -6.86 -54.03
CA LEU A 469 8.02 -7.39 -54.74
C LEU A 469 7.64 -8.02 -56.08
N ALA A 470 6.49 -8.68 -56.18
CA ALA A 470 5.99 -9.27 -57.42
C ALA A 470 5.57 -8.20 -58.45
N GLU A 471 5.06 -7.06 -58.00
CA GLU A 471 4.64 -5.94 -58.87
C GLU A 471 5.81 -5.05 -59.30
N ARG A 472 6.99 -5.20 -58.70
CA ARG A 472 8.17 -4.40 -59.06
C ARG A 472 8.76 -4.97 -60.36
N PRO A 473 8.65 -4.27 -61.52
CA PRO A 473 9.26 -4.74 -62.76
C PRO A 473 10.76 -4.93 -62.51
N LEU A 474 11.24 -6.16 -62.74
CA LEU A 474 12.66 -6.52 -62.66
C LEU A 474 13.45 -5.45 -63.43
N PRO A 475 14.30 -4.64 -62.75
CA PRO A 475 15.10 -3.66 -63.46
C PRO A 475 15.95 -4.40 -64.48
N ALA A 476 15.77 -4.01 -65.75
CA ALA A 476 16.52 -4.51 -66.88
C ALA A 476 18.00 -4.56 -66.49
N SER A 477 18.56 -5.78 -66.54
CA SER A 477 19.98 -6.11 -66.45
C SER A 477 20.82 -5.04 -65.76
N MET A 478 21.14 -5.24 -64.47
CA MET A 478 22.33 -4.64 -63.87
C MET A 478 23.53 -5.06 -64.76
N GLN A 479 23.84 -4.23 -65.76
CA GLN A 479 25.09 -4.26 -66.47
C GLN A 479 26.14 -4.25 -65.39
N ALA A 480 27.06 -5.24 -65.44
CA ALA A 480 28.15 -5.34 -64.51
C ALA A 480 28.79 -3.95 -64.41
N LEU A 481 28.54 -3.27 -63.29
CA LEU A 481 29.13 -1.98 -63.01
C LEU A 481 30.63 -2.27 -63.05
N GLU A 482 31.34 -1.80 -64.07
CA GLU A 482 32.80 -1.87 -64.06
C GLU A 482 33.23 -0.96 -62.91
N TRP A 483 33.62 -1.59 -61.80
CA TRP A 483 34.11 -0.87 -60.64
C TRP A 483 35.48 -0.34 -61.01
N ASP A 484 35.54 0.98 -61.21
CA ASP A 484 36.79 1.69 -61.34
C ASP A 484 37.60 1.52 -60.04
N GLU A 485 38.85 1.11 -60.19
CA GLU A 485 39.76 0.73 -59.11
C GLU A 485 39.96 1.90 -58.12
N GLU A 486 40.03 3.12 -58.65
CA GLU A 486 40.16 4.35 -57.86
C GLU A 486 38.93 4.64 -56.98
N ARG A 487 37.75 4.11 -57.35
CA ARG A 487 36.53 4.25 -56.54
C ARG A 487 36.34 3.13 -55.53
N LEU A 488 36.96 1.97 -55.75
CA LEU A 488 36.81 0.81 -54.87
C LEU A 488 37.55 1.03 -53.54
N ILE A 489 38.75 1.61 -53.59
CA ILE A 489 39.60 1.85 -52.43
C ILE A 489 38.89 2.61 -51.30
N PRO A 490 38.29 3.80 -51.52
CA PRO A 490 37.64 4.55 -50.44
C PRO A 490 36.42 3.82 -49.86
N LEU A 491 35.73 3.00 -50.67
CA LEU A 491 34.59 2.21 -50.22
C LEU A 491 35.01 1.03 -49.35
N VAL A 492 36.10 0.35 -49.71
CA VAL A 492 36.64 -0.75 -48.88
C VAL A 492 37.16 -0.19 -47.55
N GLU A 493 37.87 0.95 -47.58
CA GLU A 493 38.38 1.58 -46.36
C GLU A 493 37.23 1.99 -45.42
N ASP A 494 36.17 2.62 -45.95
CA ASP A 494 35.02 3.02 -45.14
C ASP A 494 34.27 1.81 -44.54
N ALA A 495 34.11 0.73 -45.31
CA ALA A 495 33.52 -0.50 -44.80
C ALA A 495 34.39 -1.15 -43.71
N LEU A 496 35.71 -1.20 -43.87
CA LEU A 496 36.64 -1.75 -42.87
C LEU A 496 36.66 -0.92 -41.58
N ARG A 497 36.56 0.41 -41.68
CA ARG A 497 36.45 1.29 -40.49
C ARG A 497 35.18 1.03 -39.68
N LYS A 498 34.13 0.52 -40.32
CA LYS A 498 32.82 0.21 -39.72
C LYS A 498 32.50 -1.28 -39.72
N LEU A 499 33.53 -2.14 -39.70
CA LEU A 499 33.37 -3.59 -39.82
C LEU A 499 32.44 -4.20 -38.73
N HIS A 500 32.34 -3.56 -37.57
CA HIS A 500 31.48 -3.99 -36.46
C HIS A 500 30.03 -3.50 -36.55
N ASP A 501 29.72 -2.55 -37.44
CA ASP A 501 28.37 -2.02 -37.63
C ASP A 501 27.65 -2.77 -38.76
N VAL A 502 27.03 -3.89 -38.39
CA VAL A 502 26.33 -4.78 -39.31
C VAL A 502 25.17 -4.09 -40.04
N ALA A 503 24.51 -3.14 -39.37
CA ALA A 503 23.42 -2.38 -39.99
C ALA A 503 23.96 -1.49 -41.12
N TYR A 504 25.06 -0.77 -40.85
CA TYR A 504 25.73 0.04 -41.85
C TYR A 504 26.25 -0.77 -43.04
N LEU A 505 26.94 -1.89 -42.77
CA LEU A 505 27.45 -2.78 -43.81
C LEU A 505 26.34 -3.35 -44.70
N GLY A 506 25.13 -3.53 -44.17
CA GLY A 506 23.98 -4.03 -44.92
C GLY A 506 23.48 -3.09 -46.01
N GLU A 507 23.68 -1.78 -45.82
CA GLU A 507 23.29 -0.73 -46.76
C GLU A 507 24.46 -0.26 -47.64
N HIS A 508 25.69 -0.62 -47.27
CA HIS A 508 26.91 -0.19 -47.96
C HIS A 508 26.97 -0.69 -49.42
N ASP A 509 27.56 0.11 -50.32
CA ASP A 509 27.60 -0.19 -51.76
C ASP A 509 28.30 -1.52 -52.07
N LEU A 510 29.31 -1.89 -51.27
CA LEU A 510 30.01 -3.17 -51.39
C LEU A 510 29.12 -4.39 -51.08
N ALA A 511 28.01 -4.24 -50.35
CA ALA A 511 27.08 -5.34 -50.09
C ALA A 511 26.38 -5.82 -51.37
N ARG A 512 26.44 -5.02 -52.44
CA ARG A 512 25.92 -5.36 -53.77
C ARG A 512 26.90 -6.15 -54.63
N LEU A 513 28.14 -6.37 -54.17
CA LEU A 513 29.11 -7.17 -54.90
C LEU A 513 28.61 -8.60 -55.11
N ARG A 514 28.88 -9.14 -56.30
CA ARG A 514 28.40 -10.47 -56.71
C ARG A 514 28.85 -11.58 -55.75
N ILE A 515 30.04 -11.46 -55.16
CA ILE A 515 30.58 -12.40 -54.18
C ILE A 515 29.74 -12.44 -52.88
N VAL A 516 29.30 -11.27 -52.41
CA VAL A 516 28.43 -11.14 -51.22
C VAL A 516 27.05 -11.70 -51.53
N GLN A 517 26.50 -11.38 -52.72
CA GLN A 517 25.22 -11.93 -53.17
C GLN A 517 25.25 -13.46 -53.31
N SER A 518 26.34 -14.04 -53.82
CA SER A 518 26.48 -15.51 -53.89
C SER A 518 26.54 -16.15 -52.50
N ARG A 519 27.23 -15.50 -51.54
CA ARG A 519 27.32 -15.99 -50.16
C ARG A 519 25.97 -15.96 -49.45
N LEU A 520 25.19 -14.90 -49.69
CA LEU A 520 23.81 -14.78 -49.21
C LEU A 520 22.89 -15.85 -49.81
N ALA A 521 23.04 -16.14 -51.11
CA ALA A 521 22.26 -17.18 -51.77
C ALA A 521 22.56 -18.59 -51.21
N GLN A 522 23.81 -18.84 -50.81
CA GLN A 522 24.20 -20.11 -50.17
C GLN A 522 23.66 -20.27 -48.75
N LYS A 523 23.56 -19.19 -47.97
CA LYS A 523 23.02 -19.21 -46.59
C LYS A 523 21.48 -19.22 -46.50
N ARG A 524 20.79 -19.37 -47.63
CA ARG A 524 19.33 -19.23 -47.69
C ARG A 524 18.61 -20.50 -47.21
N ASP A 525 18.21 -20.54 -45.94
CA ASP A 525 17.30 -21.55 -45.38
C ASP A 525 15.81 -21.20 -45.59
N GLY A 526 15.46 -20.61 -46.73
CA GLY A 526 14.09 -20.19 -47.05
C GLY A 526 13.59 -18.92 -46.34
N ALA A 527 14.32 -18.39 -45.35
CA ALA A 527 14.00 -17.12 -44.70
C ALA A 527 14.22 -15.90 -45.62
N PRO A 528 13.42 -14.82 -45.47
CA PRO A 528 13.60 -13.58 -46.22
C PRO A 528 14.92 -12.90 -45.82
N LEU A 529 15.69 -12.44 -46.81
CA LEU A 529 16.98 -11.80 -46.60
C LEU A 529 16.79 -10.41 -45.99
N THR A 530 17.22 -10.23 -44.74
CA THR A 530 17.23 -8.91 -44.10
C THR A 530 18.47 -8.11 -44.52
N PHE A 531 18.43 -6.78 -44.34
CA PHE A 531 19.62 -5.94 -44.55
C PHE A 531 20.77 -6.32 -43.60
N LEU A 532 20.45 -6.80 -42.40
CA LEU A 532 21.43 -7.30 -41.43
C LEU A 532 22.16 -8.55 -41.93
N ASP A 533 21.46 -9.45 -42.62
CA ASP A 533 22.09 -10.64 -43.20
C ASP A 533 23.10 -10.26 -44.28
N ARG A 534 22.78 -9.23 -45.09
CA ARG A 534 23.71 -8.67 -46.08
C ARG A 534 24.93 -8.07 -45.43
N GLY A 535 24.75 -7.33 -44.34
CA GLY A 535 25.85 -6.74 -43.58
C GLY A 535 26.77 -7.79 -42.99
N LYS A 536 26.22 -8.88 -42.44
CA LYS A 536 27.00 -10.03 -41.96
C LYS A 536 27.78 -10.69 -43.09
N ALA A 537 27.15 -10.96 -44.23
CA ALA A 537 27.81 -11.58 -45.37
C ALA A 537 28.92 -10.71 -45.96
N LEU A 538 28.73 -9.38 -46.03
CA LEU A 538 29.78 -8.44 -46.43
C LEU A 538 30.93 -8.44 -45.41
N GLY A 539 30.62 -8.36 -44.12
CA GLY A 539 31.63 -8.38 -43.05
C GLY A 539 32.48 -9.67 -43.05
N GLU A 540 31.85 -10.82 -43.21
CA GLU A 540 32.54 -12.12 -43.37
C GLU A 540 33.47 -12.12 -44.58
N THR A 541 33.01 -11.57 -45.72
CA THR A 541 33.80 -11.51 -46.94
C THR A 541 34.99 -10.57 -46.84
N LEU A 542 34.83 -9.41 -46.18
CA LEU A 542 35.93 -8.49 -45.92
C LEU A 542 36.95 -9.07 -44.93
N THR A 543 36.49 -9.79 -43.92
CA THR A 543 37.37 -10.43 -42.93
C THR A 543 38.20 -11.54 -43.57
N GLU A 544 37.57 -12.38 -44.40
CA GLU A 544 38.26 -13.43 -45.16
C GLU A 544 39.29 -12.85 -46.13
N ALA A 545 38.95 -11.76 -46.84
CA ALA A 545 39.90 -11.07 -47.72
C ALA A 545 41.08 -10.45 -46.94
N LEU A 546 40.84 -9.91 -45.73
CA LEU A 546 41.90 -9.42 -44.86
C LEU A 546 42.82 -10.55 -44.36
N ASP A 547 42.24 -11.70 -44.02
CA ASP A 547 42.99 -12.87 -43.58
C ASP A 547 43.86 -13.43 -44.71
N GLU A 548 43.38 -13.42 -45.97
CA GLU A 548 44.19 -13.80 -47.15
C GLU A 548 45.34 -12.82 -47.44
N LEU A 549 45.18 -11.54 -47.10
CA LEU A 549 46.23 -10.51 -47.26
C LEU A 549 47.25 -10.50 -46.11
N LYS A 550 47.02 -11.31 -45.07
CA LYS A 550 47.94 -11.40 -43.94
C LYS A 550 49.22 -12.11 -44.40
N PRO A 551 50.40 -11.48 -44.32
CA PRO A 551 51.64 -12.10 -44.78
C PRO A 551 51.98 -13.32 -43.92
N ASP A 552 52.38 -14.42 -44.55
CA ASP A 552 52.77 -15.69 -43.90
C ASP A 552 53.99 -15.57 -42.96
N THR A 553 54.66 -14.42 -42.95
CA THR A 553 55.72 -14.14 -41.99
C THR A 553 55.16 -14.01 -40.57
N PRO A 554 55.65 -14.79 -39.60
CA PRO A 554 55.21 -14.69 -38.21
C PRO A 554 55.46 -13.26 -37.71
N LEU A 555 54.41 -12.62 -37.18
CA LEU A 555 54.52 -11.26 -36.63
C LEU A 555 55.69 -11.21 -35.64
N PRO A 556 56.57 -10.18 -35.72
CA PRO A 556 57.63 -9.99 -34.75
C PRO A 556 56.98 -9.88 -33.35
N LYS A 557 57.24 -10.86 -32.49
CA LYS A 557 56.91 -10.76 -31.07
C LYS A 557 57.77 -9.62 -30.50
N ASP A 558 57.11 -8.61 -29.94
CA ASP A 558 57.69 -7.56 -29.10
C ASP A 558 58.35 -6.36 -29.80
N THR A 559 57.60 -5.69 -30.69
CA THR A 559 57.90 -4.28 -30.99
C THR A 559 56.71 -3.40 -30.61
N VAL A 560 56.82 -2.71 -29.48
CA VAL A 560 55.88 -1.67 -29.03
C VAL A 560 56.02 -0.49 -29.99
N LEU A 561 55.22 -0.50 -31.06
CA LEU A 561 55.20 0.59 -32.04
C LEU A 561 54.42 1.79 -31.49
N ASN A 562 55.15 2.91 -31.39
CA ASN A 562 54.62 4.23 -31.07
C ASN A 562 53.68 4.68 -32.23
N VAL A 563 52.38 4.73 -31.95
CA VAL A 563 51.25 4.65 -32.91
C VAL A 563 51.07 5.88 -33.82
N LYS A 564 51.91 6.93 -33.74
CA LYS A 564 51.68 8.15 -34.53
C LYS A 564 52.42 8.24 -35.86
N GLY A 565 53.47 7.45 -36.10
CA GLY A 565 54.26 7.52 -37.35
C GLY A 565 53.92 6.45 -38.40
N SER A 566 53.41 5.29 -37.97
CA SER A 566 53.30 4.10 -38.83
C SER A 566 51.98 4.01 -39.62
N ARG A 567 51.00 4.87 -39.34
CA ARG A 567 49.67 4.79 -39.97
C ARG A 567 49.67 5.28 -41.41
N ASP A 568 50.42 6.35 -41.69
CA ASP A 568 50.47 6.93 -43.04
C ASP A 568 51.36 6.10 -43.98
N GLU A 569 52.40 5.44 -43.45
CA GLU A 569 53.27 4.54 -44.22
C GLU A 569 52.61 3.18 -44.52
N PHE A 570 51.76 2.69 -43.63
CA PHE A 570 50.95 1.49 -43.86
C PHE A 570 49.84 1.74 -44.88
N LEU A 571 49.13 2.86 -44.79
CA LEU A 571 48.09 3.24 -45.75
C LEU A 571 48.70 3.48 -47.16
N HIS A 572 49.88 4.09 -47.25
CA HIS A 572 50.53 4.33 -48.53
C HIS A 572 51.03 3.03 -49.21
N ASN A 573 51.49 2.04 -48.45
CA ASN A 573 51.88 0.73 -48.99
C ASN A 573 50.67 -0.18 -49.31
N LEU A 574 49.56 -0.03 -48.58
CA LEU A 574 48.31 -0.74 -48.86
C LEU A 574 47.70 -0.28 -50.19
N ASP A 575 47.66 1.04 -50.46
CA ASP A 575 47.18 1.60 -51.73
C ASP A 575 47.96 1.06 -52.94
N ARG A 576 49.28 0.93 -52.81
CA ARG A 576 50.15 0.47 -53.89
C ARG A 576 49.96 -1.02 -54.20
N THR A 577 49.72 -1.83 -53.18
CA THR A 577 49.63 -3.30 -53.29
C THR A 577 48.22 -3.74 -53.72
N VAL A 578 47.17 -3.06 -53.26
CA VAL A 578 45.79 -3.31 -53.68
C VAL A 578 45.62 -2.97 -55.16
N ALA A 579 46.22 -1.86 -55.62
CA ALA A 579 46.20 -1.46 -57.03
C ALA A 579 47.00 -2.40 -57.97
N GLU A 580 48.08 -3.03 -57.49
CA GLU A 580 48.83 -4.00 -58.29
C GLU A 580 48.16 -5.38 -58.37
N THR A 581 47.42 -5.76 -57.33
CA THR A 581 46.75 -7.07 -57.27
C THR A 581 45.47 -7.08 -58.09
N LEU A 582 44.74 -5.97 -58.12
CA LEU A 582 43.57 -5.79 -58.99
C LEU A 582 43.98 -5.63 -60.47
N ARG A 583 45.13 -5.01 -60.79
CA ARG A 583 45.75 -5.05 -62.14
C ARG A 583 46.06 -6.45 -62.67
N ARG A 584 46.52 -7.37 -61.81
CA ARG A 584 46.88 -8.75 -62.22
C ARG A 584 45.68 -9.65 -62.47
N ARG A 585 44.45 -9.21 -62.13
CA ARG A 585 43.20 -9.95 -62.33
C ARG A 585 42.32 -9.42 -63.48
N LYS A 586 42.91 -8.78 -64.51
CA LYS A 586 42.22 -8.66 -65.82
C LYS A 586 42.20 -10.05 -66.48
N PRO A 587 41.03 -10.67 -66.71
CA PRO A 587 40.99 -11.97 -67.39
C PRO A 587 41.11 -11.76 -68.89
N ASP A 588 42.07 -12.44 -69.52
CA ASP A 588 42.03 -12.75 -70.96
C ASP A 588 40.77 -13.59 -71.21
N ILE A 589 39.74 -12.97 -71.76
CA ILE A 589 38.56 -13.67 -72.27
C ILE A 589 38.91 -14.13 -73.69
N THR A 590 39.61 -15.25 -73.79
CA THR A 590 39.45 -16.17 -74.93
C THR A 590 39.59 -17.60 -74.42
N THR A 591 38.80 -18.49 -75.01
CA THR A 591 38.79 -19.95 -74.80
C THR A 591 38.36 -20.47 -73.43
N CYS A 592 37.06 -20.79 -73.30
CA CYS A 592 36.66 -22.20 -73.25
C CYS A 592 35.16 -22.35 -73.42
N ALA A 593 34.77 -22.68 -74.64
CA ALA A 593 33.52 -23.36 -74.92
C ALA A 593 33.70 -24.87 -74.67
N TRP A 594 32.56 -25.56 -74.52
CA TRP A 594 32.37 -27.02 -74.56
C TRP A 594 32.77 -27.84 -73.31
N ARG A 595 31.78 -28.34 -72.56
CA ARG A 595 31.20 -29.69 -72.73
C ARG A 595 30.15 -30.03 -71.66
N HIS A 596 29.00 -30.50 -72.15
CA HIS A 596 28.02 -31.46 -71.60
C HIS A 596 28.48 -32.29 -70.38
N ARG A 597 27.58 -32.62 -69.44
CA ARG A 597 26.37 -33.42 -69.66
C ARG A 597 25.46 -33.35 -68.43
#